data_AF-A0A969LDV0-F1
#
_entry.id   AF-A0A969LDV0-F1
#
_cell.length_a   1.000
_cell.length_b   1.000
_cell.length_c   1.000
_cell.angle_alpha   90.00
_cell.angle_beta   90.00
_cell.angle_gamma   90.00
#
_symmetry.space_group_name_H-M   'P 1'
#
loop_
_entity.id
_entity.type
_entity.pdbx_description
1 polymer ?
#
loop_
_entity_poly.entity_id
_entity_poly.type
_entity_poly.pdbx_seq_one_letter_code
_entity_poly.pdbx_strand_id
1 'polypeptide(L)'
;MLRIWNPDDVTVAQLFSDSKLYMDLALKTLKLARTVGPEKVKVTSVGAADSESMHIDAWQRKWQLRVYRVPFADWRIVSLALPLPDGCASLLRIAPGGQSDIVTADLKLMADFLAVTYWGKLEDWVPFLADKALLPAAFADFEISIDYDKRFRFGSRRLQLGVQPDFLKVTPRSGLSLKFAFFLDQGTPVWDVAGVAYQEDTSRPTYVDVTRDGAPQASLPETYQEYWKRETGRTAPFDRRRYSDSDTFEIAATITATDRLSKPLPADTPVLYAVTFGIGGTPSDREMKSALSKALAGVTVLE
;
A
#
# COMPACT_ATOMS: atom_id res chain seq x y z
N MET A 1 -1.68 15.52 -5.22
CA MET A 1 -1.33 14.56 -4.17
C MET A 1 0.16 14.61 -3.95
N LEU A 2 0.61 14.50 -2.69
CA LEU A 2 2.01 14.37 -2.31
C LEU A 2 2.20 13.05 -1.58
N ARG A 3 3.30 12.35 -1.86
CA ARG A 3 3.79 11.28 -1.00
C ARG A 3 4.88 11.85 -0.12
N ILE A 4 4.69 11.79 1.19
CA ILE A 4 5.67 12.21 2.18
C ILE A 4 6.19 10.94 2.85
N TRP A 5 7.51 10.79 2.82
CA TRP A 5 8.25 9.73 3.48
C TRP A 5 8.76 10.25 4.79
N ASN A 6 8.72 9.43 5.82
CA ASN A 6 9.33 9.73 7.09
C ASN A 6 10.85 9.87 6.92
N PRO A 7 11.46 10.93 7.47
CA PRO A 7 12.88 10.90 7.81
C PRO A 7 13.21 9.72 8.73
N ASP A 8 14.45 9.22 8.69
CA ASP A 8 14.89 8.05 9.48
C ASP A 8 14.70 8.23 11.00
N ASP A 9 14.64 9.46 11.50
CA ASP A 9 14.48 9.82 12.91
C ASP A 9 13.06 10.25 13.30
N VAL A 10 12.09 10.14 12.38
CA VAL A 10 10.71 10.57 12.59
C VAL A 10 9.74 9.42 12.39
N THR A 11 8.98 9.08 13.43
CA THR A 11 7.88 8.12 13.35
C THR A 11 6.62 8.76 12.75
N VAL A 12 5.73 7.92 12.21
CA VAL A 12 4.40 8.38 11.75
C VAL A 12 3.63 9.06 12.88
N ALA A 13 3.68 8.52 14.10
CA ALA A 13 3.02 9.13 15.25
C ALA A 13 3.52 10.56 15.50
N GLN A 14 4.84 10.80 15.44
CA GLN A 14 5.40 12.15 15.55
C GLN A 14 4.90 13.07 14.44
N LEU A 15 4.92 12.60 13.18
CA LEU A 15 4.44 13.35 12.01
C LEU A 15 2.95 13.77 12.15
N PHE A 16 2.13 12.90 12.74
CA PHE A 16 0.70 13.14 12.97
C PHE A 16 0.39 13.85 14.29
N SER A 17 1.35 13.94 15.21
CA SER A 17 1.22 14.79 16.42
C SER A 17 1.74 16.23 16.23
N ASP A 18 2.64 16.46 15.27
CA ASP A 18 3.26 17.76 15.03
C ASP A 18 2.88 18.29 13.62
N SER A 19 1.92 19.22 13.57
CA SER A 19 1.47 19.83 12.32
C SER A 19 2.53 20.70 11.66
N LYS A 20 3.41 21.32 12.44
CA LYS A 20 4.51 22.11 11.89
C LYS A 20 5.53 21.20 11.21
N LEU A 21 5.95 20.12 11.86
CA LEU A 21 6.88 19.13 11.29
C LEU A 21 6.36 18.60 9.94
N TYR A 22 5.09 18.20 9.91
CA TYR A 22 4.45 17.74 8.67
C TYR A 22 4.50 18.79 7.56
N MET A 23 4.15 20.06 7.86
CA MET A 23 4.10 21.10 6.83
C MET A 23 5.49 21.53 6.38
N ASP A 24 6.48 21.57 7.28
CA ASP A 24 7.87 21.83 6.92
C ASP A 24 8.40 20.76 5.96
N LEU A 25 8.05 19.48 6.17
CA LEU A 25 8.36 18.40 5.23
C LEU A 25 7.63 18.56 3.91
N ALA A 26 6.34 18.88 3.92
CA ALA A 26 5.58 19.14 2.70
C ALA A 26 6.18 20.30 1.89
N LEU A 27 6.62 21.38 2.53
CA LEU A 27 7.24 22.55 1.90
C LEU A 27 8.63 22.28 1.31
N LYS A 28 9.30 21.19 1.68
CA LYS A 28 10.50 20.73 0.95
C LYS A 28 10.13 20.39 -0.49
N THR A 29 8.98 19.75 -0.71
CA THR A 29 8.46 19.33 -2.02
C THR A 29 7.64 20.41 -2.73
N LEU A 30 6.86 21.21 -1.99
CA LEU A 30 6.05 22.28 -2.56
C LEU A 30 6.91 23.47 -2.98
N LYS A 31 6.56 24.07 -4.12
CA LYS A 31 7.21 25.29 -4.64
C LYS A 31 6.48 26.55 -4.17
N LEU A 32 6.24 26.67 -2.86
CA LEU A 32 5.67 27.89 -2.30
C LEU A 32 6.80 28.93 -2.16
N ALA A 33 6.58 30.11 -2.73
CA ALA A 33 7.51 31.23 -2.65
C ALA A 33 6.74 32.52 -2.37
N ARG A 34 7.41 33.48 -1.73
CA ARG A 34 6.92 34.85 -1.54
C ARG A 34 7.82 35.82 -2.29
N THR A 35 7.24 36.92 -2.77
CA THR A 35 8.01 38.00 -3.39
C THR A 35 8.45 38.99 -2.32
N VAL A 36 9.74 39.33 -2.31
CA VAL A 36 10.31 40.39 -1.45
C VAL A 36 11.12 41.32 -2.35
N GLY A 37 10.56 42.49 -2.67
CA GLY A 37 11.14 43.36 -3.70
C GLY A 37 11.22 42.64 -5.06
N PRO A 38 12.39 42.57 -5.70
CA PRO A 38 12.57 41.83 -6.96
C PRO A 38 12.79 40.32 -6.75
N GLU A 39 12.99 39.84 -5.52
CA GLU A 39 13.39 38.46 -5.24
C GLU A 39 12.18 37.54 -4.98
N LYS A 40 12.30 36.28 -5.40
CA LYS A 40 11.39 35.20 -5.01
C LYS A 40 12.07 34.33 -3.97
N VAL A 41 11.58 34.40 -2.73
CA VAL A 41 12.13 33.67 -1.59
C VAL A 41 11.29 32.42 -1.33
N LYS A 42 11.90 31.24 -1.31
CA LYS A 42 11.22 29.97 -1.00
C LYS A 42 10.71 30.01 0.45
N VAL A 43 9.47 29.59 0.65
CA VAL A 43 8.87 29.41 1.98
C VAL A 43 9.20 28.02 2.47
N THR A 44 9.87 27.93 3.61
CA THR A 44 10.28 26.66 4.25
C THR A 44 9.44 26.31 5.46
N SER A 45 8.66 27.26 5.99
CA SER A 45 7.72 27.02 7.08
C SER A 45 6.57 28.03 7.04
N VAL A 46 5.40 27.61 7.51
CA VAL A 46 4.23 28.47 7.78
C VAL A 46 3.75 28.38 9.23
N GLY A 47 4.51 27.70 10.10
CA GLY A 47 4.13 27.44 11.49
C GLY A 47 3.24 26.21 11.66
N ALA A 48 2.66 26.08 12.85
CA ALA A 48 1.68 25.04 13.17
C ALA A 48 0.34 25.32 12.47
N ALA A 49 -0.53 24.30 12.39
CA ALA A 49 -1.87 24.48 11.86
C ALA A 49 -2.72 25.39 12.76
N ASP A 50 -3.56 26.22 12.15
CA ASP A 50 -4.58 27.02 12.84
C ASP A 50 -5.71 26.12 13.37
N SER A 51 -5.99 25.02 12.67
CA SER A 51 -7.01 24.04 13.06
C SER A 51 -6.64 22.64 12.61
N GLU A 52 -6.97 21.66 13.44
CA GLU A 52 -6.74 20.24 13.20
C GLU A 52 -8.01 19.45 13.52
N SER A 53 -8.34 18.46 12.69
CA SER A 53 -9.45 17.54 12.95
C SER A 53 -9.23 16.22 12.21
N MET A 54 -9.95 15.18 12.64
CA MET A 54 -9.97 13.90 11.94
C MET A 54 -11.15 13.85 10.98
N HIS A 55 -10.93 13.43 9.75
CA HIS A 55 -11.96 13.09 8.79
C HIS A 55 -11.95 11.58 8.56
N ILE A 56 -13.11 10.95 8.70
CA ILE A 56 -13.32 9.55 8.35
C ILE A 56 -14.03 9.53 7.01
N ASP A 57 -13.46 8.84 6.04
CA ASP A 57 -14.00 8.76 4.69
C ASP A 57 -15.01 7.61 4.53
N ALA A 58 -15.57 7.44 3.32
CA ALA A 58 -16.56 6.41 3.03
C ALA A 58 -16.07 4.98 3.31
N TRP A 59 -14.75 4.76 3.35
CA TRP A 59 -14.09 3.47 3.56
C TRP A 59 -13.51 3.31 4.97
N GLN A 60 -13.93 4.17 5.89
CA GLN A 60 -13.48 4.16 7.30
C GLN A 60 -11.97 4.34 7.46
N ARG A 61 -11.32 5.02 6.51
CA ARG A 61 -9.94 5.45 6.64
C ARG A 61 -9.91 6.79 7.36
N LYS A 62 -8.87 6.97 8.18
CA LYS A 62 -8.71 8.13 9.05
C LYS A 62 -7.73 9.10 8.42
N TRP A 63 -8.21 10.30 8.12
CA TRP A 63 -7.46 11.37 7.49
C TRP A 63 -7.28 12.55 8.43
N GLN A 64 -6.03 12.95 8.65
CA GLN A 64 -5.73 14.14 9.43
C GLN A 64 -5.96 15.37 8.55
N LEU A 65 -7.00 16.14 8.86
CA LEU A 65 -7.30 17.43 8.24
C LEU A 65 -6.60 18.53 9.03
N ARG A 66 -5.81 19.35 8.33
CA ARG A 66 -5.11 20.50 8.90
C ARG A 66 -5.26 21.71 8.00
N VAL A 67 -5.44 22.88 8.61
CA VAL A 67 -5.51 24.17 7.90
C VAL A 67 -4.41 25.07 8.45
N TYR A 68 -3.59 25.62 7.55
CA TYR A 68 -2.50 26.51 7.89
C TYR A 68 -2.74 27.88 7.28
N ARG A 69 -2.50 28.93 8.04
CA ARG A 69 -2.47 30.29 7.50
C ARG A 69 -1.12 30.56 6.83
N VAL A 70 -1.16 31.20 5.66
CA VAL A 70 0.04 31.74 5.02
C VAL A 70 0.25 33.15 5.56
N PRO A 71 1.27 33.43 6.40
CA PRO A 71 1.28 34.67 7.19
C PRO A 71 1.39 35.97 6.37
N PHE A 72 1.91 35.88 5.15
CA PHE A 72 2.17 37.02 4.26
C PHE A 72 1.12 37.21 3.15
N ALA A 73 0.04 36.41 3.16
CA ALA A 73 -1.03 36.49 2.16
C ALA A 73 -2.39 36.12 2.79
N ASP A 74 -3.50 36.51 2.18
CA ASP A 74 -4.83 36.00 2.57
C ASP A 74 -5.09 34.60 1.99
N TRP A 75 -4.14 33.69 2.20
CA TRP A 75 -4.20 32.31 1.72
C TRP A 75 -4.18 31.33 2.88
N ARG A 76 -4.84 30.20 2.67
CA ARG A 76 -4.80 29.03 3.53
C ARG A 76 -4.26 27.84 2.75
N ILE A 77 -3.50 27.00 3.44
CA ILE A 77 -3.13 25.68 2.97
C ILE A 77 -4.04 24.70 3.69
N VAL A 78 -4.86 23.97 2.94
CA VAL A 78 -5.68 22.87 3.47
C VAL A 78 -5.00 21.58 3.09
N SER A 79 -4.74 20.73 4.08
CA SER A 79 -4.15 19.41 3.86
C SER A 79 -4.99 18.31 4.50
N LEU A 80 -5.14 17.21 3.77
CA LEU A 80 -5.79 15.99 4.22
C LEU A 80 -4.80 14.83 4.05
N ALA A 81 -4.27 14.32 5.16
CA ALA A 81 -3.19 13.33 5.15
C ALA A 81 -3.66 11.96 5.68
N LEU A 82 -3.40 10.91 4.89
CA LEU A 82 -3.64 9.51 5.25
C LEU A 82 -2.35 8.88 5.80
N PRO A 83 -2.34 8.40 7.05
CA PRO A 83 -1.19 7.68 7.62
C PRO A 83 -0.83 6.42 6.83
N LEU A 84 0.46 6.19 6.64
CA LEU A 84 1.04 4.99 6.03
C LEU A 84 2.26 4.58 6.88
N PRO A 85 2.70 3.30 6.87
CA PRO A 85 3.78 2.84 7.75
C PRO A 85 5.06 3.68 7.66
N ASP A 86 5.44 4.04 6.44
CA ASP A 86 6.61 4.82 6.04
C ASP A 86 6.36 6.35 5.93
N GLY A 87 5.21 6.85 6.37
CA GLY A 87 4.87 8.28 6.31
C GLY A 87 3.40 8.57 6.02
N CYS A 88 3.10 9.29 4.94
CA CYS A 88 1.71 9.56 4.55
C CYS A 88 1.50 9.86 3.06
N ALA A 89 0.28 9.63 2.60
CA ALA A 89 -0.24 10.22 1.36
C ALA A 89 -1.08 11.44 1.69
N SER A 90 -0.84 12.56 1.01
CA SER A 90 -1.49 13.83 1.32
C SER A 90 -2.16 14.47 0.11
N LEU A 91 -3.40 14.89 0.30
CA LEU A 91 -4.09 15.82 -0.59
C LEU A 91 -3.92 17.23 -0.03
N LEU A 92 -3.40 18.14 -0.86
CA LEU A 92 -3.09 19.51 -0.43
C LEU A 92 -3.53 20.52 -1.48
N ARG A 93 -4.13 21.61 -1.01
CA ARG A 93 -4.55 22.74 -1.82
C ARG A 93 -4.23 24.05 -1.10
N ILE A 94 -3.89 25.06 -1.88
CA ILE A 94 -3.70 26.43 -1.43
C ILE A 94 -4.84 27.25 -2.03
N ALA A 95 -5.54 28.02 -1.21
CA ALA A 95 -6.67 28.83 -1.66
C ALA A 95 -6.79 30.13 -0.86
N PRO A 96 -7.46 31.16 -1.41
CA PRO A 96 -7.84 32.34 -0.65
C PRO A 96 -8.61 31.97 0.63
N GLY A 97 -8.49 32.79 1.68
CA GLY A 97 -9.13 32.56 2.97
C GLY A 97 -10.64 32.29 2.85
N GLY A 98 -11.34 33.06 2.01
CA GLY A 98 -12.79 32.89 1.75
C GLY A 98 -13.19 31.63 0.99
N GLN A 99 -12.25 30.84 0.48
CA GLN A 99 -12.52 29.59 -0.26
C GLN A 99 -12.05 28.33 0.48
N SER A 100 -11.50 28.46 1.70
CA SER A 100 -10.94 27.30 2.43
C SER A 100 -11.95 26.19 2.68
N ASP A 101 -13.22 26.55 2.90
CA ASP A 101 -14.25 25.59 3.27
C ASP A 101 -14.71 24.78 2.06
N ILE A 102 -14.80 25.42 0.88
CA ILE A 102 -15.05 24.76 -0.40
C ILE A 102 -13.92 23.77 -0.70
N VAL A 103 -12.68 24.23 -0.59
CA VAL A 103 -11.51 23.37 -0.80
C VAL A 103 -11.48 22.22 0.20
N THR A 104 -11.87 22.45 1.45
CA THR A 104 -11.96 21.38 2.46
C THR A 104 -13.01 20.34 2.06
N ALA A 105 -14.17 20.76 1.58
CA ALA A 105 -15.21 19.85 1.10
C ALA A 105 -14.73 19.03 -0.11
N ASP A 106 -14.09 19.68 -1.08
CA ASP A 106 -13.52 19.01 -2.26
C ASP A 106 -12.47 17.96 -1.87
N LEU A 107 -11.56 18.30 -0.95
CA LEU A 107 -10.53 17.37 -0.49
C LEU A 107 -11.12 16.15 0.24
N LYS A 108 -12.17 16.34 1.05
CA LYS A 108 -12.89 15.25 1.70
C LYS A 108 -13.53 14.32 0.67
N LEU A 109 -14.21 14.87 -0.34
CA LEU A 109 -14.80 14.07 -1.42
C LEU A 109 -13.71 13.31 -2.20
N MET A 110 -12.59 13.95 -2.51
CA MET A 110 -11.48 13.30 -3.21
C MET A 110 -10.86 12.15 -2.41
N ALA A 111 -10.91 12.20 -1.08
CA ALA A 111 -10.38 11.15 -0.21
C ALA A 111 -11.04 9.81 -0.52
N ASP A 112 -12.37 9.79 -0.74
CA ASP A 112 -13.16 8.59 -1.04
C ASP A 112 -12.68 7.81 -2.27
N PHE A 113 -11.98 8.48 -3.20
CA PHE A 113 -11.54 7.89 -4.47
C PHE A 113 -10.04 7.57 -4.50
N LEU A 114 -9.30 7.88 -3.44
CA LEU A 114 -7.86 7.62 -3.44
C LEU A 114 -7.56 6.14 -3.19
N ALA A 115 -6.85 5.47 -4.09
CA ALA A 115 -6.27 4.16 -3.84
C ALA A 115 -4.79 4.31 -3.46
N VAL A 116 -4.40 3.77 -2.31
CA VAL A 116 -3.00 3.81 -1.84
C VAL A 116 -2.60 2.45 -1.27
N THR A 117 -1.46 1.97 -1.72
CA THR A 117 -0.82 0.78 -1.16
C THR A 117 -0.12 1.14 0.15
N TYR A 118 -0.34 0.33 1.19
CA TYR A 118 0.35 0.50 2.47
C TYR A 118 1.67 -0.23 2.36
N TRP A 119 2.75 0.52 2.20
CA TRP A 119 4.11 0.00 2.08
C TRP A 119 4.97 0.54 3.22
N GLY A 120 5.95 -0.25 3.67
CA GLY A 120 6.97 0.16 4.63
C GLY A 120 7.96 -0.96 4.89
N LYS A 121 9.08 -0.63 5.54
CA LYS A 121 9.95 -1.66 6.12
C LYS A 121 9.31 -2.21 7.38
N LEU A 122 9.68 -3.41 7.81
CA LEU A 122 9.16 -3.99 9.04
C LEU A 122 9.45 -3.12 10.27
N GLU A 123 10.56 -2.37 10.30
CA GLU A 123 10.84 -1.39 11.36
C GLU A 123 9.84 -0.22 11.41
N ASP A 124 9.25 0.16 10.27
CA ASP A 124 8.21 1.19 10.16
C ASP A 124 6.82 0.65 10.52
N TRP A 125 6.56 -0.61 10.15
CA TRP A 125 5.29 -1.28 10.42
C TRP A 125 5.02 -1.49 11.92
N VAL A 126 6.03 -1.82 12.71
CA VAL A 126 5.88 -2.08 14.15
C VAL A 126 5.28 -0.88 14.91
N PRO A 127 5.87 0.33 14.87
CA PRO A 127 5.29 1.50 15.53
C PRO A 127 3.96 1.93 14.90
N PHE A 128 3.80 1.79 13.58
CA PHE A 128 2.54 2.10 12.91
C PHE A 128 1.37 1.23 13.41
N LEU A 129 1.59 -0.09 13.51
CA LEU A 129 0.58 -1.02 14.01
C LEU A 129 0.29 -0.85 15.51
N ALA A 130 1.22 -0.28 16.27
CA ALA A 130 1.03 0.04 17.68
C ALA A 130 0.10 1.25 17.89
N ASP A 131 0.11 2.23 16.97
CA ASP A 131 -0.74 3.41 17.05
C ASP A 131 -2.16 3.17 16.49
N LYS A 132 -3.00 2.53 17.31
CA LYS A 132 -4.39 2.21 16.95
C LYS A 132 -5.25 3.44 16.61
N ALA A 133 -4.86 4.64 17.04
CA ALA A 133 -5.60 5.85 16.73
C ALA A 133 -5.52 6.19 15.23
N LEU A 134 -4.38 5.91 14.60
CA LEU A 134 -4.12 6.20 13.18
C LEU A 134 -4.60 5.10 12.22
N LEU A 135 -4.85 3.89 12.73
CA LEU A 135 -5.24 2.77 11.86
C LEU A 135 -6.67 2.92 11.32
N PRO A 136 -6.88 2.66 10.01
CA PRO A 136 -8.20 2.46 9.42
C PRO A 136 -8.99 1.32 10.08
N ALA A 137 -10.32 1.32 9.96
CA ALA A 137 -11.15 0.27 10.56
C ALA A 137 -10.81 -1.14 10.05
N ALA A 138 -10.47 -1.30 8.76
CA ALA A 138 -10.13 -2.59 8.15
C ALA A 138 -8.91 -3.28 8.80
N PHE A 139 -8.06 -2.55 9.53
CA PHE A 139 -6.94 -3.14 10.27
C PHE A 139 -7.36 -3.99 11.48
N ALA A 140 -8.65 -3.94 11.87
CA ALA A 140 -9.20 -4.83 12.88
C ALA A 140 -9.45 -6.25 12.35
N ASP A 141 -9.51 -6.44 11.03
CA ASP A 141 -9.94 -7.70 10.39
C ASP A 141 -8.76 -8.61 9.99
N PHE A 142 -7.52 -8.20 10.32
CA PHE A 142 -6.33 -8.99 10.08
C PHE A 142 -5.27 -8.80 11.16
N GLU A 143 -4.35 -9.75 11.25
CA GLU A 143 -3.21 -9.73 12.15
C GLU A 143 -1.90 -9.79 11.37
N ILE A 144 -0.92 -8.99 11.81
CA ILE A 144 0.47 -9.06 11.37
C ILE A 144 1.33 -9.40 12.58
N SER A 145 2.10 -10.49 12.48
CA SER A 145 3.05 -10.92 13.49
C SER A 145 4.45 -10.91 12.91
N ILE A 146 5.34 -10.15 13.55
CA ILE A 146 6.75 -10.00 13.16
C ILE A 146 7.61 -10.49 14.33
N ASP A 147 8.36 -11.56 14.10
CA ASP A 147 9.41 -12.04 15.00
C ASP A 147 10.72 -12.04 14.21
N TYR A 148 11.54 -11.02 14.42
CA TYR A 148 12.78 -10.84 13.68
C TYR A 148 13.68 -12.07 13.80
N ASP A 149 14.31 -12.42 12.68
CA ASP A 149 15.14 -13.59 12.46
C ASP A 149 14.42 -14.94 12.63
N LYS A 150 13.10 -14.95 12.89
CA LYS A 150 12.32 -16.17 13.13
C LYS A 150 11.15 -16.41 12.21
N ARG A 151 10.25 -15.43 12.02
CA ARG A 151 9.08 -15.59 11.14
C ARG A 151 8.33 -14.28 10.93
N PHE A 152 7.70 -14.18 9.78
CA PHE A 152 6.64 -13.22 9.49
C PHE A 152 5.33 -13.96 9.24
N ARG A 153 4.22 -13.42 9.74
CA ARG A 153 2.87 -13.92 9.44
C ARG A 153 1.90 -12.77 9.18
N PHE A 154 1.11 -12.93 8.14
CA PHE A 154 -0.11 -12.19 7.90
C PHE A 154 -1.29 -13.17 7.91
N GLY A 155 -2.39 -12.78 8.56
CA GLY A 155 -3.63 -13.54 8.52
C GLY A 155 -4.85 -12.64 8.50
N SER A 156 -5.69 -12.82 7.50
CA SER A 156 -7.03 -12.24 7.41
C SER A 156 -8.09 -13.34 7.30
N ARG A 157 -9.36 -12.95 7.19
CA ARG A 157 -10.46 -13.87 6.87
C ARG A 157 -10.35 -14.57 5.51
N ARG A 158 -9.52 -14.07 4.58
CA ARG A 158 -9.38 -14.59 3.22
C ARG A 158 -8.06 -15.26 2.93
N LEU A 159 -6.99 -14.76 3.54
CA LEU A 159 -5.63 -15.12 3.16
C LEU A 159 -4.75 -15.20 4.39
N GLN A 160 -3.93 -16.23 4.44
CA GLN A 160 -2.79 -16.33 5.33
C GLN A 160 -1.51 -16.44 4.52
N LEU A 161 -0.50 -15.67 4.91
CA LEU A 161 0.86 -15.74 4.39
C LEU A 161 1.83 -15.90 5.55
N GLY A 162 2.59 -16.98 5.54
CA GLY A 162 3.71 -17.23 6.44
C GLY A 162 5.03 -17.21 5.70
N VAL A 163 6.00 -16.45 6.22
CA VAL A 163 7.38 -16.43 5.72
C VAL A 163 8.30 -16.93 6.83
N GLN A 164 9.09 -17.94 6.49
CA GLN A 164 10.09 -18.53 7.36
C GLN A 164 11.50 -18.09 6.91
N PRO A 165 12.47 -17.98 7.83
CA PRO A 165 13.79 -17.41 7.57
C PRO A 165 14.67 -18.29 6.68
N ASP A 166 14.32 -19.57 6.51
CA ASP A 166 14.93 -20.48 5.54
C ASP A 166 14.40 -20.27 4.11
N PHE A 167 13.39 -19.43 3.93
CA PHE A 167 12.88 -18.97 2.65
C PHE A 167 13.27 -17.52 2.35
N LEU A 168 12.86 -16.58 3.20
CA LEU A 168 13.24 -15.17 3.12
C LEU A 168 13.54 -14.67 4.54
N LYS A 169 14.64 -13.93 4.69
CA LYS A 169 15.00 -13.36 5.99
C LYS A 169 13.93 -12.40 6.49
N VAL A 170 13.80 -12.35 7.81
CA VAL A 170 12.87 -11.47 8.52
C VAL A 170 13.66 -10.48 9.35
N THR A 171 13.94 -9.32 8.78
CA THR A 171 14.80 -8.30 9.38
C THR A 171 14.07 -6.95 9.49
N PRO A 172 14.58 -6.00 10.28
CA PRO A 172 14.05 -4.63 10.30
C PRO A 172 13.94 -3.99 8.91
N ARG A 173 14.85 -4.36 8.00
CA ARG A 173 14.94 -3.86 6.62
C ARG A 173 14.08 -4.61 5.61
N SER A 174 13.41 -5.69 6.01
CA SER A 174 12.49 -6.40 5.13
C SER A 174 11.30 -5.52 4.79
N GLY A 175 10.82 -5.58 3.56
CA GLY A 175 9.69 -4.77 3.08
C GLY A 175 8.37 -5.52 3.21
N LEU A 176 7.31 -4.80 3.56
CA LEU A 176 5.94 -5.32 3.53
C LEU A 176 5.03 -4.33 2.82
N SER A 177 4.22 -4.87 1.91
CA SER A 177 3.20 -4.15 1.16
C SER A 177 1.85 -4.83 1.35
N LEU A 178 0.87 -4.10 1.90
CA LEU A 178 -0.53 -4.50 1.87
C LEU A 178 -1.24 -3.77 0.73
N LYS A 179 -1.72 -4.56 -0.23
CA LYS A 179 -2.45 -4.09 -1.39
C LYS A 179 -3.94 -4.08 -1.05
N PHE A 180 -4.43 -2.94 -0.58
CA PHE A 180 -5.87 -2.75 -0.43
C PHE A 180 -6.52 -2.52 -1.79
N ALA A 181 -7.69 -3.11 -2.00
CA ALA A 181 -8.50 -2.88 -3.19
C ALA A 181 -9.97 -2.68 -2.81
N PHE A 182 -10.72 -2.13 -3.77
CA PHE A 182 -12.16 -2.03 -3.71
C PHE A 182 -12.76 -3.18 -4.51
N PHE A 183 -13.59 -4.00 -3.88
CA PHE A 183 -14.26 -5.11 -4.55
C PHE A 183 -15.60 -5.43 -3.90
N LEU A 184 -16.41 -6.24 -4.59
CA LEU A 184 -17.67 -6.71 -4.04
C LEU A 184 -17.44 -7.96 -3.19
N ASP A 185 -17.86 -7.91 -1.94
CA ASP A 185 -17.93 -9.02 -1.01
C ASP A 185 -19.39 -9.36 -0.79
N GLN A 186 -19.83 -10.49 -1.35
CA GLN A 186 -21.25 -10.91 -1.36
C GLN A 186 -22.20 -9.79 -1.85
N GLY A 187 -21.77 -9.03 -2.87
CA GLY A 187 -22.53 -7.91 -3.45
C GLY A 187 -22.39 -6.57 -2.72
N THR A 188 -21.68 -6.52 -1.59
CA THR A 188 -21.41 -5.27 -0.86
C THR A 188 -20.03 -4.73 -1.22
N PRO A 189 -19.88 -3.45 -1.61
CA PRO A 189 -18.56 -2.85 -1.81
C PRO A 189 -17.78 -2.80 -0.51
N VAL A 190 -16.55 -3.32 -0.52
CA VAL A 190 -15.63 -3.28 0.62
C VAL A 190 -14.29 -2.71 0.20
N TRP A 191 -13.58 -2.12 1.17
CA TRP A 191 -12.16 -1.78 1.07
C TRP A 191 -11.38 -2.71 2.00
N ASP A 192 -10.65 -3.65 1.42
CA ASP A 192 -10.02 -4.75 2.17
C ASP A 192 -8.71 -5.19 1.49
N VAL A 193 -7.90 -6.00 2.19
CA VAL A 193 -6.63 -6.51 1.68
C VAL A 193 -6.89 -7.51 0.55
N ALA A 194 -6.47 -7.14 -0.66
CA ALA A 194 -6.49 -7.96 -1.86
C ALA A 194 -5.10 -8.47 -2.24
N GLY A 195 -4.07 -8.20 -1.44
CA GLY A 195 -2.77 -8.82 -1.65
C GLY A 195 -1.75 -8.43 -0.61
N VAL A 196 -0.73 -9.28 -0.50
CA VAL A 196 0.38 -9.11 0.44
C VAL A 196 1.67 -9.43 -0.30
N ALA A 197 2.57 -8.46 -0.35
CA ALA A 197 3.93 -8.67 -0.84
C ALA A 197 4.92 -8.52 0.30
N TYR A 198 5.82 -9.49 0.41
CA TYR A 198 6.90 -9.51 1.39
C TYR A 198 8.24 -9.54 0.65
N GLN A 199 9.11 -8.59 0.98
CA GLN A 199 10.43 -8.43 0.36
C GLN A 199 11.52 -8.69 1.41
N GLU A 200 12.53 -9.50 1.07
CA GLU A 200 13.59 -9.87 2.02
C GLU A 200 14.37 -8.66 2.55
N ASP A 201 14.72 -7.73 1.66
CA ASP A 201 15.38 -6.46 1.96
C ASP A 201 14.92 -5.42 0.95
N THR A 202 14.53 -4.22 1.38
CA THR A 202 14.07 -3.16 0.47
C THR A 202 15.10 -2.73 -0.56
N SER A 203 16.39 -3.03 -0.36
CA SER A 203 17.45 -2.75 -1.35
C SER A 203 17.70 -3.89 -2.34
N ARG A 204 16.96 -5.00 -2.26
CA ARG A 204 17.13 -6.18 -3.12
C ARG A 204 15.79 -6.63 -3.69
N PRO A 205 15.70 -6.99 -4.97
CA PRO A 205 14.43 -7.38 -5.56
C PRO A 205 14.17 -8.88 -5.34
N THR A 206 14.14 -9.31 -4.08
CA THR A 206 13.80 -10.69 -3.69
C THR A 206 12.54 -10.67 -2.85
N TYR A 207 11.45 -11.26 -3.35
CA TYR A 207 10.14 -11.17 -2.72
C TYR A 207 9.25 -12.37 -3.01
N VAL A 208 8.23 -12.50 -2.18
CA VAL A 208 7.01 -13.25 -2.48
C VAL A 208 5.85 -12.26 -2.52
N ASP A 209 4.99 -12.43 -3.50
CA ASP A 209 3.79 -11.63 -3.69
C ASP A 209 2.58 -12.54 -3.86
N VAL A 210 1.51 -12.21 -3.16
CA VAL A 210 0.23 -12.91 -3.25
C VAL A 210 -0.84 -11.88 -3.56
N THR A 211 -1.48 -12.01 -4.71
CA THR A 211 -2.54 -11.10 -5.16
C THR A 211 -3.83 -11.87 -5.35
N ARG A 212 -4.94 -11.27 -4.94
CA ARG A 212 -6.31 -11.75 -5.10
C ARG A 212 -6.90 -11.11 -6.36
N ASP A 213 -7.31 -11.94 -7.29
CA ASP A 213 -7.86 -11.50 -8.57
C ASP A 213 -9.29 -12.02 -8.69
N GLY A 214 -10.21 -11.10 -8.99
CA GLY A 214 -11.61 -11.41 -9.22
C GLY A 214 -11.92 -11.49 -10.70
N ALA A 215 -12.87 -12.35 -11.07
CA ALA A 215 -13.31 -12.49 -12.45
C ALA A 215 -13.73 -11.12 -13.01
N PRO A 216 -13.18 -10.71 -14.17
CA PRO A 216 -13.45 -9.40 -14.74
C PRO A 216 -14.89 -9.33 -15.25
N GLN A 217 -15.57 -8.21 -15.01
CA GLN A 217 -16.89 -7.96 -15.60
C GLN A 217 -16.80 -7.99 -17.12
N ALA A 218 -17.82 -8.51 -17.80
CA ALA A 218 -17.86 -8.61 -19.26
C ALA A 218 -17.73 -7.25 -19.98
N SER A 219 -18.03 -6.14 -19.30
CA SER A 219 -17.86 -4.78 -19.79
C SER A 219 -16.41 -4.28 -19.78
N LEU A 220 -15.51 -4.94 -19.05
CA LEU A 220 -14.10 -4.55 -18.98
C LEU A 220 -13.38 -4.89 -20.31
N PRO A 221 -12.33 -4.11 -20.66
CA PRO A 221 -11.54 -4.36 -21.86
C PRO A 221 -11.04 -5.81 -21.99
N GLU A 222 -10.86 -6.25 -23.23
CA GLU A 222 -10.39 -7.61 -23.56
C GLU A 222 -9.10 -7.99 -22.85
N THR A 223 -8.21 -7.02 -22.58
CA THR A 223 -6.96 -7.26 -21.83
C THR A 223 -7.18 -7.88 -20.45
N TYR A 224 -8.24 -7.48 -19.74
CA TYR A 224 -8.61 -8.06 -18.44
C TYR A 224 -9.17 -9.48 -18.63
N GLN A 225 -9.98 -9.68 -19.67
CA GLN A 225 -10.54 -10.99 -20.02
C GLN A 225 -9.44 -11.99 -20.39
N GLU A 226 -8.44 -11.55 -21.15
CA GLU A 226 -7.27 -12.35 -21.51
C GLU A 226 -6.38 -12.67 -20.31
N TYR A 227 -6.15 -11.68 -19.43
CA TYR A 227 -5.40 -11.90 -18.20
C TYR A 227 -6.07 -12.98 -17.34
N TRP A 228 -7.37 -12.84 -17.12
CA TRP A 228 -8.17 -13.83 -16.40
C TRP A 228 -8.09 -15.22 -17.03
N LYS A 229 -8.22 -15.32 -18.37
CA LYS A 229 -8.06 -16.59 -19.09
C LYS A 229 -6.69 -17.22 -18.86
N ARG A 230 -5.61 -16.42 -18.79
CA ARG A 230 -4.26 -16.93 -18.50
C ARG A 230 -4.16 -17.48 -17.08
N GLU A 231 -4.75 -16.80 -16.11
CA GLU A 231 -4.80 -17.26 -14.71
C GLU A 231 -5.60 -18.55 -14.55
N THR A 232 -6.84 -18.58 -15.06
CA THR A 232 -7.70 -19.77 -14.99
C THR A 232 -7.13 -20.94 -15.78
N GLY A 233 -6.47 -20.64 -16.90
CA GLY A 233 -5.81 -21.62 -17.77
C GLY A 233 -4.43 -22.05 -17.28
N ARG A 234 -3.88 -21.39 -16.25
CA ARG A 234 -2.51 -21.59 -15.75
C ARG A 234 -1.46 -21.55 -16.87
N THR A 235 -1.63 -20.60 -17.80
CA THR A 235 -0.67 -20.34 -18.88
C THR A 235 0.28 -19.21 -18.49
N ALA A 236 1.37 -19.01 -19.25
CA ALA A 236 2.37 -17.99 -18.94
C ALA A 236 1.72 -16.62 -18.64
N PRO A 237 2.06 -15.95 -17.51
CA PRO A 237 3.17 -16.27 -16.59
C PRO A 237 2.88 -17.29 -15.48
N PHE A 238 1.67 -17.84 -15.38
CA PHE A 238 1.20 -18.71 -14.29
C PHE A 238 1.44 -20.21 -14.51
N ASP A 239 2.23 -20.57 -15.52
CA ASP A 239 2.55 -21.94 -15.91
C ASP A 239 3.71 -22.55 -15.10
N ARG A 240 4.18 -21.84 -14.06
CA ARG A 240 5.32 -22.21 -13.20
C ARG A 240 6.63 -22.34 -13.97
N ARG A 241 6.78 -21.58 -15.05
CA ARG A 241 8.05 -21.39 -15.74
C ARG A 241 8.65 -20.06 -15.34
N ARG A 242 9.97 -20.04 -15.26
CA ARG A 242 10.71 -18.82 -14.98
C ARG A 242 10.57 -17.87 -16.17
N TYR A 243 10.31 -16.60 -15.92
CA TYR A 243 10.34 -15.54 -16.92
C TYR A 243 11.13 -14.35 -16.38
N SER A 244 11.58 -13.47 -17.27
CA SER A 244 12.22 -12.21 -16.90
C SER A 244 11.15 -11.14 -16.79
N ASP A 245 11.16 -10.38 -15.70
CA ASP A 245 10.39 -9.14 -15.58
C ASP A 245 11.28 -8.03 -15.06
N SER A 246 11.50 -7.02 -15.90
CA SER A 246 12.35 -5.87 -15.62
C SER A 246 13.74 -6.30 -15.11
N ASP A 247 14.06 -6.03 -13.83
CA ASP A 247 15.34 -6.36 -13.20
C ASP A 247 15.33 -7.68 -12.41
N THR A 248 14.28 -8.48 -12.57
CA THR A 248 14.07 -9.73 -11.83
C THR A 248 13.80 -10.91 -12.74
N PHE A 249 14.06 -12.10 -12.21
CA PHE A 249 13.45 -13.31 -12.69
C PHE A 249 12.31 -13.70 -11.77
N GLU A 250 11.16 -13.99 -12.36
CA GLU A 250 9.94 -14.35 -11.66
C GLU A 250 9.49 -15.77 -12.02
N ILE A 251 8.67 -16.33 -11.14
CA ILE A 251 7.92 -17.56 -11.36
C ILE A 251 6.58 -17.43 -10.63
N ALA A 252 5.49 -17.77 -11.30
CA ALA A 252 4.15 -17.60 -10.75
C ALA A 252 3.29 -18.87 -10.87
N ALA A 253 2.30 -18.96 -9.98
CA ALA A 253 1.25 -19.97 -10.01
C ALA A 253 -0.08 -19.36 -9.55
N THR A 254 -1.18 -19.92 -10.03
CA THR A 254 -2.52 -19.55 -9.59
C THR A 254 -3.14 -20.65 -8.72
N ILE A 255 -3.67 -20.27 -7.56
CA ILE A 255 -4.28 -21.16 -6.57
C ILE A 255 -5.69 -20.68 -6.16
N THR A 256 -6.50 -21.59 -5.63
CA THR A 256 -7.77 -21.29 -4.93
C THR A 256 -7.80 -22.02 -3.58
N ALA A 257 -8.85 -21.82 -2.78
CA ALA A 257 -9.03 -22.59 -1.54
C ALA A 257 -9.15 -24.11 -1.78
N THR A 258 -9.68 -24.53 -2.93
CA THR A 258 -10.01 -25.93 -3.24
C THR A 258 -9.03 -26.60 -4.21
N ASP A 259 -8.30 -25.84 -5.03
CA ASP A 259 -7.28 -26.37 -5.96
C ASP A 259 -5.99 -25.57 -5.85
N ARG A 260 -4.92 -26.26 -5.44
CA ARG A 260 -3.59 -25.66 -5.42
C ARG A 260 -2.89 -25.72 -6.76
N LEU A 261 -2.82 -26.84 -7.48
CA LEU A 261 -1.95 -26.96 -8.67
C LEU A 261 -2.38 -28.00 -9.72
N SER A 262 -3.56 -28.61 -9.62
CA SER A 262 -3.84 -29.90 -10.26
C SER A 262 -4.63 -29.86 -11.56
N LYS A 263 -5.45 -28.83 -11.82
CA LYS A 263 -6.30 -28.73 -13.04
C LYS A 263 -6.40 -27.29 -13.58
N PRO A 264 -6.79 -27.08 -14.85
CA PRO A 264 -7.38 -25.80 -15.23
C PRO A 264 -8.55 -25.49 -14.29
N LEU A 265 -8.66 -24.23 -13.88
CA LEU A 265 -9.72 -23.83 -12.96
C LEU A 265 -11.06 -23.77 -13.73
N PRO A 266 -12.19 -24.09 -13.08
CA PRO A 266 -13.51 -23.89 -13.66
C PRO A 266 -13.69 -22.46 -14.18
N ALA A 267 -14.34 -22.30 -15.34
CA ALA A 267 -14.54 -20.99 -15.96
C ALA A 267 -15.40 -20.02 -15.11
N ASP A 268 -16.21 -20.58 -14.20
CA ASP A 268 -17.05 -19.88 -13.23
C ASP A 268 -16.37 -19.63 -11.88
N THR A 269 -15.06 -19.93 -11.75
CA THR A 269 -14.28 -19.55 -10.57
C THR A 269 -14.41 -18.04 -10.37
N PRO A 270 -14.95 -17.54 -9.25
CA PRO A 270 -15.19 -16.11 -9.09
C PRO A 270 -13.94 -15.34 -8.68
N VAL A 271 -13.02 -16.02 -7.99
CA VAL A 271 -11.82 -15.44 -7.39
C VAL A 271 -10.70 -16.47 -7.39
N LEU A 272 -9.48 -16.00 -7.63
CA LEU A 272 -8.25 -16.78 -7.56
C LEU A 272 -7.13 -15.96 -6.93
N TYR A 273 -6.04 -16.64 -6.60
CA TYR A 273 -4.85 -16.03 -6.02
C TYR A 273 -3.63 -16.32 -6.88
N ALA A 274 -2.99 -15.27 -7.37
CA ALA A 274 -1.68 -15.35 -7.99
C ALA A 274 -0.60 -15.32 -6.89
N VAL A 275 0.25 -16.34 -6.87
CA VAL A 275 1.45 -16.41 -6.01
C VAL A 275 2.68 -16.30 -6.89
N THR A 276 3.44 -15.23 -6.71
CA THR A 276 4.64 -14.90 -7.48
C THR A 276 5.84 -14.85 -6.57
N PHE A 277 6.94 -15.44 -7.01
CA PHE A 277 8.25 -15.26 -6.40
C PHE A 277 9.19 -14.56 -7.39
N GLY A 278 9.82 -13.49 -6.95
CA GLY A 278 10.79 -12.72 -7.74
C GLY A 278 12.16 -12.70 -7.06
N ILE A 279 13.23 -12.77 -7.86
CA ILE A 279 14.61 -12.63 -7.39
C ILE A 279 15.49 -11.96 -8.46
N GLY A 280 16.40 -11.08 -8.03
CA GLY A 280 17.44 -10.52 -8.90
C GLY A 280 18.58 -11.50 -9.22
N GLY A 281 19.44 -11.14 -10.17
CA GLY A 281 20.56 -11.98 -10.60
C GLY A 281 20.15 -13.00 -11.66
N THR A 282 20.79 -14.17 -11.70
CA THR A 282 20.53 -15.21 -12.72
C THR A 282 20.24 -16.56 -12.07
N PRO A 283 19.08 -16.73 -11.41
CA PRO A 283 18.73 -17.97 -10.75
C PRO A 283 18.51 -19.10 -11.77
N SER A 284 18.83 -20.32 -11.36
CA SER A 284 18.47 -21.54 -12.09
C SER A 284 16.99 -21.85 -11.96
N ASP A 285 16.44 -22.61 -12.93
CA ASP A 285 15.05 -23.05 -12.89
C ASP A 285 14.75 -23.94 -11.66
N ARG A 286 15.75 -24.67 -11.15
CA ARG A 286 15.63 -25.48 -9.94
C ARG A 286 15.43 -24.61 -8.71
N GLU A 287 16.20 -23.52 -8.59
CA GLU A 287 16.07 -22.57 -7.49
C GLU A 287 14.69 -21.90 -7.53
N MET A 288 14.24 -21.43 -8.69
CA MET A 288 12.92 -20.81 -8.84
C MET A 288 11.78 -21.76 -8.47
N LYS A 289 11.80 -23.01 -8.94
CA LYS A 289 10.77 -24.01 -8.58
C LYS A 289 10.78 -24.35 -7.09
N SER A 290 11.95 -24.42 -6.49
CA SER A 290 12.08 -24.63 -5.04
C SER A 290 11.53 -23.45 -4.26
N ALA A 291 11.81 -22.22 -4.69
CA ALA A 291 11.32 -20.99 -4.06
C ALA A 291 9.80 -20.86 -4.18
N LEU A 292 9.23 -21.10 -5.37
CA LEU A 292 7.79 -21.13 -5.56
C LEU A 292 7.11 -22.18 -4.67
N SER A 293 7.71 -23.36 -4.53
CA SER A 293 7.17 -24.41 -3.66
C SER A 293 7.14 -23.97 -2.19
N LYS A 294 8.18 -23.27 -1.72
CA LYS A 294 8.23 -22.67 -0.37
C LYS A 294 7.18 -21.56 -0.21
N ALA A 295 7.04 -20.68 -1.21
CA ALA A 295 6.01 -19.63 -1.23
C ALA A 295 4.60 -20.24 -1.11
N LEU A 296 4.29 -21.22 -1.95
CA LEU A 296 2.99 -21.91 -1.94
C LEU A 296 2.70 -22.64 -0.62
N ALA A 297 3.72 -23.23 0.01
CA ALA A 297 3.58 -23.86 1.31
C ALA A 297 3.29 -22.85 2.44
N GLY A 298 3.74 -21.59 2.28
CA GLY A 298 3.46 -20.49 3.19
C GLY A 298 2.10 -19.83 3.00
N VAL A 299 1.38 -20.12 1.92
CA VAL A 299 0.11 -19.47 1.57
C VAL A 299 -1.08 -20.38 1.81
N THR A 300 -2.10 -19.87 2.51
CA THR A 300 -3.40 -20.52 2.64
C THR A 300 -4.52 -19.57 2.26
N VAL A 301 -5.34 -19.97 1.28
CA VAL A 301 -6.56 -19.25 0.87
C VAL A 301 -7.75 -19.82 1.65
N LEU A 302 -8.57 -18.92 2.20
CA LEU A 302 -9.67 -19.24 3.12
C LEU A 302 -11.06 -18.85 2.58
N GLU A 303 -11.12 -18.11 1.47
CA GLU A 303 -12.38 -17.73 0.81
C GLU A 303 -12.79 -18.68 -0.33
#